data_AF-A0A316YAQ6-F1
#
_entry.id   AF-A0A316YAQ6-F1
#
_cell.length_a   1.000
_cell.length_b   1.000
_cell.length_c   1.000
_cell.angle_alpha   90.00
_cell.angle_beta   90.00
_cell.angle_gamma   90.00
#
_symmetry.space_group_name_H-M   'P 1'
#
loop_
_entity.id
_entity.type
_entity.pdbx_description
1 polymer ?
#
loop_
_entity_poly.entity_id
_entity_poly.type
_entity_poly.pdbx_seq_one_letter_code
_entity_poly.pdbx_strand_id
1 'polypeptide(L)'
;MATTRYIGRERDHHREAILRQKQTVRDEEEDAYSRARLAVSSAPSCQSLPDFTVVIEFCNRSRWLHRAIWIQTELFLSFPKASTRSTIEEPPTKASSEGFIEAIMLHPQSASDTAGRFRVLLHLGETKTIWDRQIRGSFPDLKELKQIIRSLIADYQRC
;
A
#
# COMPACT_ATOMS: atom_id res chain seq x y z
N MET A 1 5.51 -19.17 -70.31
CA MET A 1 4.07 -19.06 -70.00
C MET A 1 3.89 -19.38 -68.50
N ALA A 2 4.11 -18.42 -67.60
CA ALA A 2 3.11 -17.49 -67.04
C ALA A 2 2.32 -17.98 -65.79
N THR A 3 2.81 -18.95 -65.01
CA THR A 3 2.13 -19.39 -63.76
C THR A 3 2.81 -18.97 -62.45
N THR A 4 4.12 -18.72 -62.41
CA THR A 4 4.82 -18.35 -61.15
C THR A 4 4.52 -16.93 -60.64
N ARG A 5 4.20 -15.98 -61.54
CA ARG A 5 3.86 -14.60 -61.14
C ARG A 5 2.49 -14.48 -60.46
N TYR A 6 1.57 -15.42 -60.71
CA TYR A 6 0.20 -15.36 -60.19
C TYR A 6 0.12 -15.77 -58.70
N ILE A 7 0.88 -16.80 -58.30
CA ILE A 7 0.92 -17.34 -56.92
C ILE A 7 1.64 -16.39 -55.94
N GLY A 8 2.51 -15.49 -56.43
CA GLY A 8 3.13 -14.45 -55.61
C GLY A 8 2.12 -13.41 -55.11
N ARG A 9 1.28 -12.90 -56.02
CA ARG A 9 0.30 -11.84 -55.74
C ARG A 9 -0.74 -12.23 -54.70
N GLU A 10 -1.18 -13.49 -54.72
CA GLU A 10 -2.19 -14.01 -53.80
C GLU A 10 -1.65 -14.21 -52.38
N ARG A 11 -0.37 -14.58 -52.25
CA ARG A 11 0.33 -14.65 -50.94
C ARG A 11 0.61 -13.26 -50.37
N ASP A 12 0.87 -12.28 -51.21
CA ASP A 12 1.07 -10.89 -50.78
C ASP A 12 -0.23 -10.26 -50.28
N HIS A 13 -1.36 -10.50 -50.96
CA HIS A 13 -2.69 -10.08 -50.49
C HIS A 13 -3.10 -10.77 -49.18
N HIS A 14 -2.80 -12.05 -49.01
CA HIS A 14 -3.08 -12.76 -47.75
C HIS A 14 -2.22 -12.23 -46.59
N ARG A 15 -0.94 -11.90 -46.85
CA ARG A 15 -0.06 -11.24 -45.86
C ARG A 15 -0.54 -9.85 -45.48
N GLU A 16 -0.98 -9.04 -46.44
CA GLU A 16 -1.56 -7.72 -46.16
C GLU A 16 -2.86 -7.83 -45.36
N ALA A 17 -3.72 -8.82 -45.65
CA ALA A 17 -4.93 -9.06 -44.87
C ALA A 17 -4.63 -9.43 -43.41
N ILE A 18 -3.63 -10.30 -43.17
CA ILE A 18 -3.18 -10.67 -41.82
C ILE A 18 -2.60 -9.46 -41.08
N LEU A 19 -1.81 -8.60 -41.75
CA LEU A 19 -1.25 -7.41 -41.12
C LEU A 19 -2.34 -6.39 -40.75
N ARG A 20 -3.36 -6.21 -41.60
CA ARG A 20 -4.53 -5.38 -41.30
C ARG A 20 -5.33 -5.93 -40.13
N GLN A 21 -5.58 -7.24 -40.08
CA GLN A 21 -6.27 -7.89 -38.97
C GLN A 21 -5.48 -7.76 -37.65
N LYS A 22 -4.14 -7.86 -37.70
CA LYS A 22 -3.28 -7.67 -36.52
C LYS A 22 -3.26 -6.23 -36.03
N GLN A 23 -3.34 -5.28 -36.95
CA GLN A 23 -3.41 -3.86 -36.62
C GLN A 23 -4.74 -3.53 -35.94
N THR A 24 -5.88 -4.00 -36.48
CA THR A 24 -7.20 -3.75 -35.86
C THR A 24 -7.32 -4.36 -34.46
N VAL A 25 -6.80 -5.57 -34.24
CA VAL A 25 -6.80 -6.19 -32.91
C VAL A 25 -5.96 -5.39 -31.92
N ARG A 26 -4.80 -4.86 -32.34
CA ARG A 26 -3.95 -4.03 -31.49
C ARG A 26 -4.60 -2.69 -31.16
N ASP A 27 -5.25 -2.06 -32.13
CA ASP A 27 -5.93 -0.79 -31.95
C ASP A 27 -7.16 -0.96 -31.03
N GLU A 28 -7.91 -2.07 -31.14
CA GLU A 28 -9.02 -2.43 -30.23
C GLU A 28 -8.55 -2.73 -28.79
N GLU A 29 -7.40 -3.40 -28.64
CA GLU A 29 -6.78 -3.69 -27.35
C GLU A 29 -6.25 -2.42 -26.67
N GLU A 30 -5.68 -1.49 -27.45
CA GLU A 30 -5.22 -0.18 -26.99
C GLU A 30 -6.40 0.72 -26.59
N ASP A 31 -7.53 0.67 -27.33
CA ASP A 31 -8.78 1.33 -26.97
C ASP A 31 -9.42 0.74 -25.72
N ALA A 32 -9.32 -0.57 -25.50
CA ALA A 32 -9.80 -1.25 -24.29
C ALA A 32 -8.95 -0.85 -23.08
N TYR A 33 -7.63 -0.81 -23.22
CA TYR A 33 -6.71 -0.34 -22.19
C TYR A 33 -6.93 1.14 -21.85
N SER A 34 -7.14 1.97 -22.87
CA SER A 34 -7.41 3.40 -22.71
C SER A 34 -8.77 3.66 -22.05
N ARG A 35 -9.82 2.92 -22.42
CA ARG A 35 -11.14 2.98 -21.77
C ARG A 35 -11.08 2.51 -20.31
N ALA A 36 -10.35 1.43 -20.02
CA ALA A 36 -10.13 0.98 -18.66
C ALA A 36 -9.38 2.03 -17.82
N ARG A 37 -8.40 2.72 -18.40
CA ARG A 37 -7.66 3.81 -17.74
C ARG A 37 -8.55 5.03 -17.44
N LEU A 38 -9.46 5.38 -18.35
CA LEU A 38 -10.43 6.47 -18.13
C LEU A 38 -11.44 6.10 -17.04
N ALA A 39 -11.83 4.83 -16.92
CA ALA A 39 -12.74 4.36 -15.87
C ALA A 39 -12.11 4.38 -14.46
N VAL A 40 -10.78 4.32 -14.34
CA VAL A 40 -10.04 4.44 -13.06
C VAL A 40 -10.00 5.90 -12.54
N SER A 41 -10.37 6.89 -13.37
CA SER A 41 -10.36 8.31 -13.00
C SER A 41 -11.44 8.75 -12.00
N SER A 42 -12.40 7.89 -11.64
CA SER A 42 -13.32 8.15 -10.53
C SER A 42 -12.71 7.82 -9.17
N ALA A 43 -11.38 7.70 -9.10
CA ALA A 43 -10.64 7.65 -7.85
C ALA A 43 -11.16 8.76 -6.91
N PRO A 44 -11.55 8.40 -5.67
CA PRO A 44 -12.05 9.39 -4.74
C PRO A 44 -10.98 10.46 -4.54
N SER A 45 -11.36 11.70 -4.84
CA SER A 45 -10.56 12.90 -4.66
C SER A 45 -9.93 12.89 -3.26
N CYS A 46 -8.60 12.92 -3.18
CA CYS A 46 -7.81 13.32 -2.02
C CYS A 46 -8.37 12.79 -0.67
N GLN A 47 -8.30 11.49 -0.43
CA GLN A 47 -8.72 10.95 0.86
C GLN A 47 -7.61 11.20 1.89
N SER A 48 -7.92 11.97 2.93
CA SER A 48 -7.12 12.06 4.15
C SER A 48 -6.80 10.65 4.67
N LEU A 49 -5.61 10.45 5.25
CA LEU A 49 -5.28 9.16 5.86
C LEU A 49 -6.37 8.78 6.88
N PRO A 50 -6.75 7.50 6.97
CA PRO A 50 -7.67 7.08 8.00
C PRO A 50 -7.06 7.32 9.38
N ASP A 51 -7.90 7.65 10.35
CA ASP A 51 -7.49 7.72 11.75
C ASP A 51 -6.91 6.37 12.20
N PHE A 52 -6.00 6.41 13.16
CA PHE A 52 -5.28 5.22 13.64
C PHE A 52 -4.37 4.57 12.58
N THR A 53 -3.79 5.38 11.69
CA THR A 53 -2.77 4.91 10.74
C THR A 53 -1.37 5.06 11.32
N VAL A 54 -0.59 3.97 11.35
CA VAL A 54 0.84 4.01 11.67
C VAL A 54 1.65 4.14 10.38
N VAL A 55 2.60 5.07 10.32
CA VAL A 55 3.53 5.20 9.21
C VAL A 55 4.94 4.89 9.69
N ILE A 56 5.60 3.92 9.08
CA ILE A 56 6.99 3.56 9.36
C ILE A 56 7.85 4.05 8.21
N GLU A 57 8.59 5.13 8.45
CA GLU A 57 9.57 5.65 7.51
C GLU A 57 10.93 5.02 7.75
N PHE A 58 11.59 4.55 6.69
CA PHE A 58 12.93 3.98 6.81
C PHE A 58 13.79 4.28 5.58
N CYS A 59 15.10 4.40 5.79
CA CYS A 59 16.06 4.55 4.70
C CYS A 59 16.19 3.23 3.90
N ASN A 60 15.97 3.29 2.58
CA ASN A 60 16.05 2.12 1.71
C ASN A 60 17.50 1.55 1.64
N ARG A 61 18.51 2.41 1.74
CA ARG A 61 19.93 2.01 1.68
C ARG A 61 20.40 1.24 2.92
N SER A 62 19.77 1.47 4.08
CA SER A 62 20.20 0.87 5.36
C SER A 62 19.69 -0.55 5.59
N ARG A 63 18.97 -1.14 4.62
CA ARG A 63 18.38 -2.50 4.69
C ARG A 63 17.45 -2.72 5.88
N TRP A 64 16.75 -1.67 6.34
CA TRP A 64 15.85 -1.73 7.50
C TRP A 64 14.43 -2.20 7.17
N LEU A 65 14.14 -2.52 5.91
CA LEU A 65 12.85 -3.04 5.48
C LEU A 65 12.39 -4.24 6.32
N HIS A 66 13.26 -5.22 6.57
CA HIS A 66 12.92 -6.40 7.37
C HIS A 66 12.47 -6.03 8.79
N ARG A 67 13.10 -5.02 9.40
CA ARG A 67 12.70 -4.54 10.72
C ARG A 67 11.38 -3.79 10.69
N ALA A 68 11.15 -2.99 9.65
CA ALA A 68 9.89 -2.29 9.44
C ALA A 68 8.72 -3.26 9.25
N ILE A 69 8.90 -4.31 8.43
CA ILE A 69 7.91 -5.38 8.23
C ILE A 69 7.63 -6.12 9.55
N TRP A 70 8.67 -6.50 10.29
CA TRP A 70 8.49 -7.17 11.58
C TRP A 70 7.67 -6.32 12.57
N ILE A 71 8.00 -5.02 12.70
CA ILE A 71 7.22 -4.10 13.54
C ILE A 71 5.78 -4.00 13.05
N GLN A 72 5.57 -3.88 11.73
CA GLN A 72 4.23 -3.84 11.15
C GLN A 72 3.40 -5.09 11.53
N THR A 73 3.96 -6.28 11.36
CA THR A 73 3.28 -7.54 11.74
C THR A 73 2.96 -7.57 13.23
N GLU A 74 3.91 -7.22 14.08
CA GLU A 74 3.72 -7.20 15.54
C GLU A 74 2.66 -6.22 16.01
N LEU A 75 2.56 -5.06 15.35
CA LEU A 75 1.54 -4.07 15.60
C LEU A 75 0.17 -4.60 15.16
N PHE A 76 0.03 -5.14 13.94
CA PHE A 76 -1.24 -5.71 13.50
C PHE A 76 -1.74 -6.86 14.39
N LEU A 77 -0.83 -7.70 14.90
CA LEU A 77 -1.18 -8.76 15.84
C LEU A 77 -1.65 -8.24 17.21
N SER A 78 -1.16 -7.08 17.63
CA SER A 78 -1.45 -6.53 18.96
C SER A 78 -2.67 -5.60 18.97
N PHE A 79 -3.04 -5.05 17.82
CA PHE A 79 -4.11 -4.06 17.68
C PHE A 79 -5.11 -4.51 16.60
N PRO A 80 -5.76 -5.68 16.75
CA PRO A 80 -6.68 -6.19 15.75
C PRO A 80 -7.90 -5.27 15.61
N LYS A 81 -8.30 -4.96 14.37
CA LYS A 81 -9.59 -4.33 14.11
C LYS A 81 -10.69 -5.32 14.49
N ALA A 82 -11.61 -4.90 15.35
CA ALA A 82 -12.75 -5.74 15.74
C ALA A 82 -13.48 -6.21 14.47
N SER A 83 -13.41 -7.52 14.21
CA SER A 83 -14.10 -8.12 13.06
C SER A 83 -15.60 -7.99 13.30
N THR A 84 -16.33 -7.42 12.35
CA THR A 84 -17.78 -7.20 12.38
C THR A 84 -18.62 -8.50 12.45
N ARG A 85 -18.03 -9.66 12.74
CA ARG A 85 -18.64 -10.97 12.60
C ARG A 85 -19.13 -11.55 13.94
N SER A 86 -20.45 -11.42 14.09
CA SER A 86 -21.43 -12.31 14.72
C SER A 86 -21.40 -12.54 16.24
N THR A 87 -22.37 -11.92 16.93
CA THR A 87 -23.42 -12.61 17.70
C THR A 87 -23.06 -13.97 18.33
N ILE A 88 -22.03 -14.03 19.15
CA ILE A 88 -21.98 -14.93 20.31
C ILE A 88 -21.36 -14.11 21.42
N GLU A 89 -22.12 -13.91 22.48
CA GLU A 89 -21.79 -13.11 23.64
C GLU A 89 -20.53 -13.67 24.34
N GLU A 90 -19.36 -13.15 23.99
CA GLU A 90 -18.21 -13.26 24.87
C GLU A 90 -18.33 -12.17 25.95
N PRO A 91 -18.29 -12.54 27.24
CA PRO A 91 -18.38 -11.57 28.33
C PRO A 91 -17.20 -10.58 28.25
N PRO A 92 -17.40 -9.29 28.62
CA PRO A 92 -16.38 -8.27 28.51
C PRO A 92 -15.32 -8.44 29.61
N THR A 93 -14.44 -9.44 29.46
CA THR A 93 -13.25 -9.58 30.30
C THR A 93 -12.20 -8.56 29.86
N LYS A 94 -12.31 -7.33 30.38
CA LYS A 94 -11.28 -6.28 30.46
C LYS A 94 -10.54 -5.83 29.17
N ALA A 95 -10.83 -6.39 28.00
CA ALA A 95 -10.16 -6.08 26.73
C ALA A 95 -10.91 -5.05 25.86
N SER A 96 -12.00 -4.47 26.37
CA SER A 96 -12.80 -3.48 25.65
C SER A 96 -12.18 -2.08 25.55
N SER A 97 -11.01 -1.85 26.15
CA SER A 97 -10.23 -0.61 26.01
C SER A 97 -9.00 -0.77 25.10
N GLU A 98 -8.86 -1.88 24.39
CA GLU A 98 -7.73 -2.12 23.50
C GLU A 98 -8.05 -1.48 22.14
N GLY A 99 -7.48 -0.30 21.91
CA GLY A 99 -7.62 0.42 20.66
C GLY A 99 -7.18 -0.42 19.45
N PHE A 100 -7.67 -0.09 18.25
CA PHE A 100 -7.31 -0.80 17.03
C PHE A 100 -6.43 0.08 16.12
N ILE A 101 -5.68 -0.56 15.22
CA ILE A 101 -4.96 0.11 14.14
C ILE A 101 -5.68 -0.20 12.84
N GLU A 102 -6.04 0.83 12.08
CA GLU A 102 -6.73 0.66 10.80
C GLU A 102 -5.75 0.29 9.69
N ALA A 103 -4.63 1.01 9.61
CA ALA A 103 -3.63 0.81 8.58
C ALA A 103 -2.21 0.99 9.12
N ILE A 104 -1.27 0.27 8.50
CA ILE A 104 0.16 0.49 8.73
C ILE A 104 0.83 0.64 7.38
N MET A 105 1.40 1.81 7.12
CA MET A 105 2.09 2.14 5.89
C MET A 105 3.60 2.03 6.08
N LEU A 106 4.26 1.36 5.15
CA LEU A 106 5.71 1.32 5.06
C LEU A 106 6.17 2.33 4.01
N HIS A 107 6.95 3.32 4.42
CA HIS A 107 7.36 4.42 3.55
C HIS A 107 8.89 4.45 3.36
N PRO A 108 9.41 3.86 2.26
CA PRO A 108 10.83 3.85 1.98
C PRO A 108 11.31 5.24 1.55
N GLN A 109 12.41 5.68 2.16
CA GLN A 109 13.08 6.94 1.84
C GLN A 109 14.37 6.67 1.06
N SER A 110 14.51 7.30 -0.11
CA SER A 110 15.68 7.19 -0.99
C SER A 110 16.56 8.45 -1.01
N ALA A 111 16.08 9.58 -0.49
CA ALA A 111 16.80 10.84 -0.48
C ALA A 111 18.12 10.77 0.30
N SER A 112 19.15 11.46 -0.16
CA SER A 112 20.50 11.40 0.41
C SER A 112 20.55 11.86 1.88
N ASP A 113 19.78 12.89 2.22
CA ASP A 113 19.62 13.46 3.58
C ASP A 113 18.89 12.51 4.56
N THR A 114 18.25 11.47 4.06
CA THR A 114 17.51 10.49 4.90
C THR A 114 18.36 9.28 5.30
N ALA A 115 19.68 9.37 5.17
CA ALA A 115 20.60 8.31 5.55
C ALA A 115 20.39 7.89 7.00
N GLY A 116 20.15 6.59 7.23
CA GLY A 116 19.95 6.07 8.58
C GLY A 116 18.70 6.62 9.30
N ARG A 117 17.71 7.12 8.56
CA ARG A 117 16.40 7.52 9.09
C ARG A 117 15.52 6.30 9.38
N PHE A 118 14.98 6.22 10.58
CA PHE A 118 13.96 5.25 10.99
C PHE A 118 12.99 5.97 11.92
N ARG A 119 11.78 6.26 11.43
CA ARG A 119 10.76 7.00 12.17
C ARG A 119 9.45 6.23 12.19
N VAL A 120 8.76 6.29 13.32
CA VAL A 120 7.41 5.75 13.47
C VAL A 120 6.50 6.92 13.80
N LEU A 121 5.51 7.15 12.94
CA LEU A 121 4.49 8.17 13.09
C LEU A 121 3.14 7.51 13.29
N LEU A 122 2.24 8.16 14.02
CA LEU A 122 0.86 7.76 14.19
C LEU A 122 -0.04 8.93 13.81
N HIS A 123 -1.03 8.64 12.97
CA HIS A 123 -2.02 9.56 12.50
C HIS A 123 -3.32 9.39 13.31
N LEU A 124 -3.73 10.42 14.03
CA LEU A 124 -4.97 10.51 14.82
C LEU A 124 -5.58 11.89 14.56
N GLY A 125 -6.19 12.10 13.40
CA GLY A 125 -6.52 13.43 12.85
C GLY A 125 -5.30 14.29 12.47
N GLU A 126 -4.23 14.27 13.27
CA GLU A 126 -2.93 14.87 13.00
C GLU A 126 -1.83 13.79 13.02
N THR A 127 -0.78 13.98 12.22
CA THR A 127 0.39 13.09 12.19
C THR A 127 1.36 13.44 13.31
N LYS A 128 1.51 12.55 14.29
CA LYS A 128 2.43 12.69 15.43
C LYS A 128 3.61 11.72 15.31
N THR A 129 4.84 12.20 15.49
CA THR A 129 6.01 11.34 15.58
C THR A 129 6.07 10.66 16.95
N ILE A 130 5.99 9.33 16.98
CA ILE A 130 6.13 8.51 18.19
C ILE A 130 7.60 8.18 18.46
N TRP A 131 8.32 7.81 17.39
CA TRP A 131 9.71 7.40 17.50
C TRP A 131 10.54 7.99 16.39
N ASP A 132 11.73 8.48 16.75
CA ASP A 132 12.78 8.84 15.82
C ASP A 132 14.12 8.28 16.30
N ARG A 133 14.72 7.42 15.47
CA ARG A 133 16.03 6.83 15.74
C ARG A 133 17.13 7.89 15.85
N GLN A 134 17.08 8.98 15.08
CA GLN A 134 18.13 10.00 15.12
C GLN A 134 18.10 10.78 16.44
N ILE A 135 16.92 10.92 17.05
CA ILE A 135 16.73 11.60 18.34
C ILE A 135 17.08 10.66 19.50
N ARG A 136 16.56 9.43 19.49
CA ARG A 136 16.73 8.48 20.62
C ARG A 136 18.01 7.66 20.54
N GLY A 137 18.71 7.66 19.41
CA GLY A 137 19.94 6.88 19.17
C GLY A 137 19.71 5.36 19.05
N SER A 138 18.50 4.87 19.30
CA SER A 138 18.16 3.45 19.25
C SER A 138 16.93 3.20 18.37
N PHE A 139 16.80 1.95 17.94
CA PHE A 139 15.57 1.51 17.31
C PHE A 139 14.45 1.32 18.34
N PRO A 140 13.18 1.42 17.94
CA PRO A 140 12.05 1.22 18.84
C PRO A 140 12.11 -0.17 19.49
N ASP A 141 12.00 -0.17 20.82
CA ASP A 141 11.63 -1.38 21.56
C ASP A 141 10.14 -1.63 21.38
N LEU A 142 9.79 -2.88 21.08
CA LEU A 142 8.43 -3.24 20.72
C LEU A 142 7.46 -3.05 21.88
N LYS A 143 7.90 -3.34 23.10
CA LYS A 143 7.08 -3.17 24.31
C LYS A 143 6.75 -1.70 24.54
N GLU A 144 7.77 -0.85 24.48
CA GLU A 144 7.62 0.60 24.62
C GLU A 144 6.74 1.18 23.50
N LEU A 145 6.96 0.77 22.25
CA LEU A 145 6.18 1.24 21.11
C LEU A 145 4.70 0.88 21.25
N LYS A 146 4.38 -0.37 21.61
CA LYS A 146 3.00 -0.81 21.88
C LYS A 146 2.38 -0.02 23.03
N GLN A 147 3.14 0.29 24.09
CA GLN A 147 2.65 1.08 25.22
C GLN A 147 2.31 2.52 24.83
N ILE A 148 3.18 3.19 24.07
CA ILE A 148 2.95 4.55 23.60
C ILE A 148 1.73 4.60 22.69
N ILE A 149 1.63 3.67 21.73
CA ILE A 149 0.48 3.58 20.82
C ILE A 149 -0.82 3.37 21.61
N ARG A 150 -0.86 2.43 22.57
CA ARG A 150 -2.04 2.23 23.44
C ARG A 150 -2.46 3.50 24.17
N SER A 151 -1.50 4.22 24.75
CA SER A 151 -1.79 5.46 25.46
C SER A 151 -2.40 6.50 24.54
N LEU A 152 -1.79 6.74 23.37
CA LEU A 152 -2.27 7.75 22.42
C LEU A 152 -3.65 7.41 21.84
N ILE A 153 -3.91 6.14 21.54
CA ILE A 153 -5.22 5.70 21.06
C ILE A 153 -6.28 5.85 22.16
N ALA A 154 -5.96 5.44 23.39
CA ALA A 154 -6.89 5.57 24.52
C ALA A 154 -7.20 7.04 24.85
N ASP A 155 -6.22 7.93 24.73
CA ASP A 155 -6.42 9.37 24.94
C ASP A 155 -7.28 9.98 23.83
N TYR A 156 -7.07 9.59 22.57
CA TYR A 156 -7.89 10.04 21.45
C TYR A 156 -9.35 9.55 21.54
N GLN A 157 -9.58 8.32 22.00
CA GLN A 157 -10.92 7.75 22.17
C GLN A 157 -11.70 8.32 23.36
N ARG A 158 -11.04 9.02 24.29
CA ARG A 158 -11.67 9.65 25.47
C ARG A 158 -12.11 11.09 25.25
N CYS A 159 -11.62 11.74 24.20
CA CYS A 159 -12.00 13.09 23.79
C CYS A 159 -13.30 13.07 22.98
#